data_AF-A0A957T5T6-F1
#
_entry.id   AF-A0A957T5T6-F1
#
_cell.length_a   1.000
_cell.length_b   1.000
_cell.length_c   1.000
_cell.angle_alpha   90.00
_cell.angle_beta   90.00
_cell.angle_gamma   90.00
#
_symmetry.space_group_name_H-M   'P 1'
#
loop_
_entity.id
_entity.type
_entity.pdbx_description
1 polymer ?
#
loop_
_entity_poly.entity_id
_entity_poly.type
_entity_poly.pdbx_seq_one_letter_code
_entity_poly.pdbx_strand_id
1 'polypeptide(L)'
;MQPPSMKPYAVTALAALLLAAATGALMRFSLVNGFPTWASNYTAIRHAHSHLMYFGWGTLAIMALIWRQLPSITGRALPRGVRAQMTAASVAALLSFPAFWANGYGETQIGGLSLPLGAMVSGANGLTWAAFILLYARATWRLSRRPLPVRLWDAAIVLLILACMGVLWLMALVVTASSSFFMHQAALHLFLDLYAVGWFGLALLGLLWARTGEDAARGQWLPVNALALALAPTFFLGMAPAVTPPALAAV
;
A
#
# COMPACT_ATOMS: atom_id res chain seq x y z
N MET A 1 12.32 23.89 -16.31
CA MET A 1 12.52 22.42 -16.33
C MET A 1 11.15 21.78 -16.31
N GLN A 2 10.77 21.04 -17.36
CA GLN A 2 9.45 20.36 -17.41
C GLN A 2 9.34 19.33 -16.28
N PRO A 3 8.16 19.16 -15.67
CA PRO A 3 7.97 18.14 -14.65
C PRO A 3 8.23 16.74 -15.23
N PRO A 4 8.80 15.80 -14.45
CA PRO A 4 9.02 14.44 -14.91
C PRO A 4 7.69 13.80 -15.32
N SER A 5 7.68 13.10 -16.46
CA SER A 5 6.50 12.36 -16.92
C SER A 5 6.16 11.23 -15.96
N MET A 6 4.90 11.16 -15.52
CA MET A 6 4.41 10.05 -14.69
C MET A 6 3.93 8.85 -15.51
N LYS A 7 3.90 8.96 -16.86
CA LYS A 7 3.40 7.90 -17.75
C LYS A 7 4.12 6.55 -17.56
N PRO A 8 5.47 6.49 -17.47
CA PRO A 8 6.16 5.20 -17.31
C PRO A 8 5.71 4.45 -16.06
N TYR A 9 5.51 5.16 -14.94
CA TYR A 9 5.10 4.55 -13.67
C TYR A 9 3.65 4.04 -13.71
N ALA A 10 2.76 4.73 -14.43
CA ALA A 10 1.41 4.25 -14.68
C ALA A 10 1.40 2.98 -15.55
N VAL A 11 2.27 2.92 -16.56
CA VAL A 11 2.44 1.72 -17.39
C VAL A 11 2.98 0.56 -16.55
N THR A 12 3.98 0.80 -15.70
CA THR A 12 4.48 -0.22 -14.75
C THR A 12 3.37 -0.71 -13.83
N ALA A 13 2.53 0.19 -13.31
CA ALA A 13 1.43 -0.21 -12.44
C ALA A 13 0.40 -1.07 -13.17
N LEU A 14 0.06 -0.75 -14.42
CA LEU A 14 -0.83 -1.58 -15.24
C LEU A 14 -0.20 -2.95 -15.57
N ALA A 15 1.10 -3.00 -15.85
CA ALA A 15 1.81 -4.27 -16.04
C ALA A 15 1.78 -5.13 -14.77
N ALA A 16 2.00 -4.51 -13.61
CA ALA A 16 1.89 -5.17 -12.31
C ALA A 16 0.46 -5.69 -12.06
N LEU A 17 -0.57 -4.91 -12.40
CA LEU A 17 -1.97 -5.35 -12.32
C LEU A 17 -2.24 -6.56 -13.21
N LEU A 18 -1.79 -6.54 -14.47
CA LEU A 18 -1.98 -7.65 -15.40
C LEU A 18 -1.34 -8.94 -14.87
N LEU A 19 -0.10 -8.85 -14.38
CA LEU A 19 0.62 -9.99 -13.81
C LEU A 19 -0.04 -10.49 -12.52
N ALA A 20 -0.49 -9.58 -11.65
CA ALA A 20 -1.23 -9.94 -10.45
C ALA A 20 -2.58 -10.59 -10.79
N ALA A 21 -3.33 -10.07 -11.76
CA ALA A 21 -4.58 -10.64 -12.23
C ALA A 21 -4.39 -12.04 -12.81
N ALA A 22 -3.35 -12.25 -13.63
CA ALA A 22 -2.99 -13.56 -14.17
C ALA A 22 -2.65 -14.55 -13.04
N THR A 23 -1.91 -14.11 -12.03
CA THR A 23 -1.57 -14.96 -10.87
C THR A 23 -2.82 -15.26 -10.01
N GLY A 24 -3.72 -14.28 -9.88
CA GLY A 24 -5.01 -14.47 -9.21
C GLY A 24 -5.93 -15.44 -9.97
N ALA A 25 -5.89 -15.44 -11.31
CA ALA A 25 -6.58 -16.40 -12.14
C ALA A 25 -5.97 -17.81 -12.00
N LEU A 26 -4.63 -17.92 -12.02
CA LEU A 26 -3.90 -19.17 -11.77
C LEU A 26 -4.30 -19.77 -10.43
N MET A 27 -4.26 -18.99 -9.34
CA MET A 27 -4.64 -19.48 -8.01
C MET A 27 -6.08 -20.02 -7.99
N ARG A 28 -7.05 -19.30 -8.59
CA ARG A 28 -8.44 -19.77 -8.67
C ARG A 28 -8.60 -21.02 -9.51
N PHE A 29 -7.92 -21.10 -10.66
CA PHE A 29 -7.92 -22.28 -11.52
C PHE A 29 -7.33 -23.50 -10.78
N SER A 30 -6.24 -23.32 -10.04
CA SER A 30 -5.57 -24.37 -9.29
C SER A 30 -6.37 -24.89 -8.09
N LEU A 31 -7.28 -24.08 -7.52
CA LEU A 31 -8.22 -24.58 -6.49
C LEU A 31 -9.18 -25.65 -7.04
N VAL A 32 -9.46 -25.62 -8.35
CA VAL A 32 -10.36 -26.58 -9.01
C VAL A 32 -9.60 -27.73 -9.65
N ASN A 33 -8.44 -27.44 -10.28
CA ASN A 33 -7.71 -28.40 -11.11
C ASN A 33 -6.42 -28.94 -10.49
N GLY A 34 -6.08 -28.50 -9.27
CA GLY A 34 -4.78 -28.74 -8.64
C GLY A 34 -3.71 -27.75 -9.11
N PHE A 35 -2.68 -27.55 -8.29
CA PHE A 35 -1.57 -26.68 -8.65
C PHE A 35 -0.59 -27.40 -9.59
N PRO A 36 -0.10 -26.74 -10.65
CA PRO A 36 1.01 -27.27 -11.42
C PRO A 36 2.27 -27.36 -10.54
N THR A 37 3.16 -28.30 -10.83
CA THR A 37 4.34 -28.58 -10.00
C THR A 37 5.28 -27.39 -9.83
N TRP A 38 5.40 -26.54 -10.85
CA TRP A 38 6.20 -25.30 -10.82
C TRP A 38 5.56 -24.17 -10.00
N ALA A 39 4.31 -24.34 -9.56
CA ALA A 39 3.53 -23.37 -8.78
C ALA A 39 2.92 -24.01 -7.52
N SER A 40 3.53 -25.04 -6.97
CA SER A 40 2.94 -25.84 -5.87
C SER A 40 2.86 -25.09 -4.54
N ASN A 41 3.68 -24.06 -4.31
CA ASN A 41 3.66 -23.26 -3.09
C ASN A 41 2.58 -22.17 -3.13
N TYR A 42 1.34 -22.55 -2.87
CA TYR A 42 0.19 -21.62 -2.86
C TYR A 42 0.41 -20.40 -1.97
N THR A 43 0.96 -20.59 -0.77
CA THR A 43 1.18 -19.50 0.19
C THR A 43 2.17 -18.47 -0.36
N ALA A 44 3.29 -18.92 -0.93
CA ALA A 44 4.28 -18.05 -1.56
C ALA A 44 3.69 -17.28 -2.76
N ILE A 45 2.96 -17.97 -3.64
CA ILE A 45 2.30 -17.34 -4.79
C ILE A 45 1.26 -16.31 -4.35
N ARG A 46 0.50 -16.61 -3.29
CA ARG A 46 -0.45 -15.66 -2.70
C ARG A 46 0.26 -14.41 -2.20
N HIS A 47 1.44 -14.54 -1.60
CA HIS A 47 2.26 -13.38 -1.22
C HIS A 47 2.77 -12.61 -2.44
N ALA A 48 3.27 -13.28 -3.48
CA ALA A 48 3.72 -12.63 -4.71
C ALA A 48 2.57 -11.85 -5.39
N HIS A 49 1.38 -12.46 -5.47
CA HIS A 49 0.16 -11.81 -5.96
C HIS A 49 -0.21 -10.59 -5.13
N SER A 50 -0.31 -10.72 -3.80
CA SER A 50 -0.74 -9.61 -2.94
C SER A 50 0.28 -8.47 -2.93
N HIS A 51 1.57 -8.75 -2.85
CA HIS A 51 2.60 -7.70 -2.85
C HIS A 51 2.63 -6.95 -4.18
N LEU A 52 2.40 -7.63 -5.29
CA LEU A 52 2.28 -6.96 -6.58
C LEU A 52 1.00 -6.10 -6.67
N MET A 53 -0.13 -6.56 -6.12
CA MET A 53 -1.37 -5.79 -6.02
C MET A 53 -1.20 -4.53 -5.16
N TYR A 54 -0.59 -4.65 -3.99
CA TYR A 54 -0.40 -3.54 -3.05
C TYR A 54 0.69 -2.58 -3.55
N PHE A 55 1.87 -3.10 -3.87
CA PHE A 55 3.03 -2.25 -4.14
C PHE A 55 3.07 -1.78 -5.59
N GLY A 56 2.89 -2.72 -6.53
CA GLY A 56 3.07 -2.48 -7.96
C GLY A 56 1.85 -1.86 -8.62
N TRP A 57 0.65 -2.29 -8.26
CA TRP A 57 -0.58 -1.69 -8.78
C TRP A 57 -1.07 -0.55 -7.89
N GLY A 58 -1.62 -0.85 -6.73
CA GLY A 58 -2.39 0.09 -5.91
C GLY A 58 -1.57 1.32 -5.52
N THR A 59 -0.48 1.12 -4.76
CA THR A 59 0.34 2.22 -4.27
C THR A 59 1.03 2.98 -5.40
N LEU A 60 1.68 2.28 -6.34
CA LEU A 60 2.42 2.93 -7.42
C LEU A 60 1.50 3.78 -8.31
N ALA A 61 0.31 3.27 -8.66
CA ALA A 61 -0.67 4.01 -9.44
C ALA A 61 -1.16 5.26 -8.70
N ILE A 62 -1.54 5.12 -7.43
CA ILE A 62 -2.00 6.24 -6.59
C ILE A 62 -0.90 7.31 -6.48
N MET A 63 0.33 6.93 -6.16
CA MET A 63 1.46 7.86 -6.06
C MET A 63 1.72 8.59 -7.38
N ALA A 64 1.74 7.86 -8.51
CA ALA A 64 1.94 8.45 -9.84
C ALA A 64 0.84 9.47 -10.18
N LEU A 65 -0.41 9.14 -9.87
CA LEU A 65 -1.55 10.02 -10.13
C LEU A 65 -1.55 11.26 -9.22
N ILE A 66 -1.22 11.09 -7.93
CA ILE A 66 -1.07 12.21 -6.99
C ILE A 66 0.05 13.14 -7.48
N TRP A 67 1.21 12.60 -7.85
CA TRP A 67 2.31 13.41 -8.38
C TRP A 67 1.96 14.14 -9.67
N ARG A 68 1.16 13.53 -10.53
CA ARG A 68 0.68 14.18 -11.76
C ARG A 68 -0.27 15.35 -11.43
N GLN A 69 -1.10 15.22 -10.40
CA GLN A 69 -2.10 16.22 -10.03
C GLN A 69 -1.53 17.35 -9.17
N LEU A 70 -0.51 17.08 -8.35
CA LEU A 70 -0.01 18.03 -7.35
C LEU A 70 0.41 19.40 -7.92
N PRO A 71 1.06 19.50 -9.10
CA PRO A 71 1.45 20.80 -9.67
C PRO A 71 0.26 21.72 -9.97
N SER A 72 -0.89 21.18 -10.42
CA SER A 72 -2.07 22.00 -10.70
C SER A 72 -2.73 22.53 -9.42
N ILE A 73 -2.61 21.79 -8.32
CA ILE A 73 -3.16 22.18 -7.01
C ILE A 73 -2.23 23.17 -6.28
N THR A 74 -0.93 22.91 -6.33
CA THR A 74 0.07 23.70 -5.57
C THR A 74 0.60 24.90 -6.33
N GLY A 75 0.40 24.96 -7.65
CA GLY A 75 1.01 25.97 -8.53
C GLY A 75 2.53 25.87 -8.60
N ARG A 76 3.12 24.75 -8.18
CA ARG A 76 4.57 24.58 -8.05
C ARG A 76 5.07 23.36 -8.79
N ALA A 77 6.33 23.42 -9.21
CA ALA A 77 7.03 22.25 -9.71
C ALA A 77 7.19 21.18 -8.63
N LEU A 78 7.27 19.92 -9.05
CA LEU A 78 7.50 18.79 -8.16
C LEU A 78 8.86 18.90 -7.45
N PRO A 79 8.98 18.43 -6.19
CA PRO A 79 10.24 18.37 -5.50
C PRO A 79 11.31 17.57 -6.25
N ARG A 80 12.58 17.97 -6.10
CA ARG A 80 13.72 17.13 -6.51
C ARG A 80 13.64 15.81 -5.75
N GLY A 81 13.80 14.68 -6.45
CA GLY A 81 13.74 13.35 -5.86
C GLY A 81 12.49 12.54 -6.22
N VAL A 82 11.40 13.16 -6.70
CA VAL A 82 10.16 12.43 -7.09
C VAL A 82 10.45 11.35 -8.13
N ARG A 83 11.27 11.64 -9.14
CA ARG A 83 11.67 10.64 -10.15
C ARG A 83 12.42 9.47 -9.52
N ALA A 84 13.37 9.74 -8.63
CA ALA A 84 14.14 8.69 -7.98
C ALA A 84 13.25 7.83 -7.06
N GLN A 85 12.36 8.46 -6.29
CA GLN A 85 11.38 7.77 -5.45
C GLN A 85 10.46 6.86 -6.27
N MET A 86 9.89 7.37 -7.37
CA MET A 86 8.99 6.60 -8.24
C MET A 86 9.72 5.45 -8.96
N THR A 87 10.95 5.66 -9.39
CA THR A 87 11.79 4.60 -9.98
C THR A 87 12.11 3.53 -8.94
N ALA A 88 12.54 3.92 -7.74
CA ALA A 88 12.81 2.98 -6.66
C ALA A 88 11.57 2.17 -6.28
N ALA A 89 10.41 2.83 -6.14
CA ALA A 89 9.14 2.16 -5.85
C ALA A 89 8.75 1.17 -6.96
N SER A 90 8.93 1.55 -8.23
CA SER A 90 8.66 0.67 -9.37
C SER A 90 9.55 -0.57 -9.37
N VAL A 91 10.86 -0.38 -9.17
CA VAL A 91 11.83 -1.48 -9.14
C VAL A 91 11.54 -2.40 -7.95
N ALA A 92 11.38 -1.86 -6.75
CA ALA A 92 11.08 -2.65 -5.56
C ALA A 92 9.75 -3.40 -5.69
N ALA A 93 8.73 -2.79 -6.28
CA ALA A 93 7.45 -3.45 -6.50
C ALA A 93 7.56 -4.61 -7.50
N LEU A 94 8.25 -4.42 -8.63
CA LEU A 94 8.44 -5.48 -9.62
C LEU A 94 9.31 -6.61 -9.09
N LEU A 95 10.36 -6.30 -8.32
CA LEU A 95 11.21 -7.29 -7.67
C LEU A 95 10.49 -8.10 -6.59
N SER A 96 9.40 -7.56 -6.03
CA SER A 96 8.62 -8.29 -5.02
C SER A 96 8.03 -9.58 -5.60
N PHE A 97 7.60 -9.56 -6.86
CA PHE A 97 6.98 -10.72 -7.47
C PHE A 97 7.90 -11.96 -7.50
N PRO A 98 9.10 -11.93 -8.11
CA PRO A 98 10.02 -13.07 -8.07
C PRO A 98 10.57 -13.36 -6.67
N ALA A 99 10.75 -12.34 -5.82
CA ALA A 99 11.25 -12.55 -4.46
C ALA A 99 10.28 -13.36 -3.59
N PHE A 100 8.97 -13.16 -3.76
CA PHE A 100 7.94 -13.90 -3.02
C PHE A 100 7.52 -15.21 -3.68
N TRP A 101 7.73 -15.38 -4.99
CA TRP A 101 7.15 -16.49 -5.77
C TRP A 101 7.43 -17.89 -5.19
N ALA A 102 8.68 -18.16 -4.83
CA ALA A 102 9.09 -19.50 -4.39
C ALA A 102 8.88 -19.73 -2.88
N ASN A 103 9.28 -18.76 -2.06
CA ASN A 103 9.42 -18.95 -0.61
C ASN A 103 8.51 -18.05 0.23
N GLY A 104 7.78 -17.12 -0.38
CA GLY A 104 6.99 -16.16 0.37
C GLY A 104 7.88 -15.31 1.29
N TYR A 105 7.55 -15.29 2.59
CA TYR A 105 8.41 -14.69 3.63
C TYR A 105 9.53 -15.62 4.14
N GLY A 106 9.59 -16.85 3.66
CA GLY A 106 10.64 -17.79 4.00
C GLY A 106 12.00 -17.42 3.40
N GLU A 107 12.99 -18.18 3.82
CA GLU A 107 14.37 -18.06 3.36
C GLU A 107 14.54 -18.55 1.93
N THR A 108 15.33 -17.82 1.14
CA THR A 108 15.74 -18.22 -0.21
C THR A 108 17.25 -18.47 -0.22
N GLN A 109 17.64 -19.66 -0.68
CA GLN A 109 19.05 -20.02 -0.84
C GLN A 109 19.62 -19.35 -2.09
N ILE A 110 20.68 -18.55 -1.92
CA ILE A 110 21.48 -17.97 -3.01
C ILE A 110 22.93 -18.37 -2.79
N GLY A 111 23.41 -19.34 -3.57
CA GLY A 111 24.72 -19.93 -3.33
C GLY A 111 24.78 -20.60 -1.95
N GLY A 112 25.73 -20.19 -1.11
CA GLY A 112 25.85 -20.65 0.28
C GLY A 112 25.12 -19.79 1.32
N LEU A 113 24.33 -18.80 0.91
CA LEU A 113 23.63 -17.88 1.81
C LEU A 113 22.13 -18.16 1.84
N SER A 114 21.55 -18.10 3.03
CA SER A 114 20.11 -18.11 3.27
C SER A 114 19.64 -16.67 3.50
N LEU A 115 18.79 -16.13 2.62
CA LEU A 115 18.30 -14.76 2.71
C LEU A 115 16.76 -14.65 2.60
N PRO A 116 16.07 -13.86 3.44
CA PRO A 116 14.63 -13.65 3.37
C PRO A 116 14.26 -12.59 2.32
N LEU A 117 14.46 -12.92 1.04
CA LEU A 117 14.32 -11.97 -0.07
C LEU A 117 12.96 -11.26 -0.11
N GLY A 118 11.86 -11.98 0.13
CA GLY A 118 10.53 -11.39 0.20
C GLY A 118 10.44 -10.29 1.26
N ALA A 119 10.92 -10.58 2.49
CA ALA A 119 10.95 -9.61 3.57
C ALA A 119 11.84 -8.40 3.24
N MET A 120 13.03 -8.64 2.67
CA MET A 120 13.97 -7.57 2.28
C MET A 120 13.35 -6.61 1.25
N VAL A 121 12.74 -7.15 0.18
CA VAL A 121 12.11 -6.34 -0.87
C VAL A 121 10.84 -5.65 -0.35
N SER A 122 10.09 -6.28 0.54
CA SER A 122 8.95 -5.64 1.21
C SER A 122 9.38 -4.47 2.09
N GLY A 123 10.46 -4.64 2.88
CA GLY A 123 11.05 -3.57 3.65
C GLY A 123 11.53 -2.41 2.77
N ALA A 124 12.21 -2.72 1.66
CA ALA A 124 12.62 -1.72 0.68
C ALA A 124 11.44 -0.94 0.10
N ASN A 125 10.32 -1.60 -0.22
CA ASN A 125 9.09 -0.93 -0.65
C ASN A 125 8.58 0.05 0.42
N GLY A 126 8.55 -0.37 1.70
CA GLY A 126 8.17 0.51 2.81
C GLY A 126 9.02 1.78 2.91
N LEU A 127 10.33 1.68 2.66
CA LEU A 127 11.21 2.85 2.60
C LEU A 127 10.85 3.80 1.45
N THR A 128 10.43 3.28 0.30
CA THR A 128 9.96 4.13 -0.81
C THR A 128 8.67 4.87 -0.49
N TRP A 129 7.82 4.29 0.38
CA TRP A 129 6.60 4.95 0.87
C TRP A 129 6.94 6.06 1.85
N ALA A 130 7.90 5.84 2.75
CA ALA A 130 8.42 6.89 3.62
C ALA A 130 8.99 8.06 2.78
N ALA A 131 9.77 7.76 1.74
CA ALA A 131 10.27 8.78 0.81
C ALA A 131 9.14 9.55 0.12
N PHE A 132 8.07 8.87 -0.32
CA PHE A 132 6.88 9.52 -0.86
C PHE A 132 6.24 10.48 0.15
N ILE A 133 6.01 10.03 1.40
CA ILE A 133 5.39 10.84 2.46
C ILE A 133 6.19 12.11 2.71
N LEU A 134 7.51 12.01 2.84
CA LEU A 134 8.40 13.16 3.06
C LEU A 134 8.36 14.14 1.89
N LEU A 135 8.43 13.65 0.66
CA LEU A 135 8.36 14.48 -0.54
C LEU A 135 6.97 15.13 -0.66
N TYR A 136 5.90 14.41 -0.35
CA TYR A 136 4.53 14.90 -0.40
C TYR A 136 4.34 16.03 0.61
N ALA A 137 4.78 15.84 1.85
CA ALA A 137 4.76 16.88 2.88
C ALA A 137 5.54 18.12 2.42
N ARG A 138 6.73 17.94 1.84
CA ARG A 138 7.53 19.04 1.28
C ARG A 138 6.86 19.76 0.11
N ALA A 139 6.02 19.07 -0.67
CA ALA A 139 5.28 19.68 -1.76
C ALA A 139 4.05 20.46 -1.28
N THR A 140 3.43 20.06 -0.17
CA THR A 140 2.14 20.60 0.31
C THR A 140 2.24 21.51 1.54
N TRP A 141 3.34 21.51 2.31
CA TRP A 141 3.43 22.21 3.60
C TRP A 141 3.20 23.72 3.56
N ARG A 142 3.46 24.40 2.43
CA ARG A 142 3.23 25.85 2.29
C ARG A 142 1.88 26.20 1.66
N LEU A 143 0.95 25.25 1.57
CA LEU A 143 -0.41 25.55 1.15
C LEU A 143 -1.10 26.34 2.28
N SER A 144 -1.53 27.57 1.98
CA SER A 144 -2.27 28.42 2.93
C SER A 144 -3.64 27.86 3.25
N ARG A 145 -4.27 27.18 2.28
CA ARG A 145 -5.52 26.43 2.45
C ARG A 145 -5.37 25.06 1.80
N ARG A 146 -5.82 24.01 2.49
CA ARG A 146 -5.79 22.65 1.97
C ARG A 146 -7.13 22.33 1.28
N PRO A 147 -7.18 22.22 -0.06
CA PRO A 147 -8.41 21.85 -0.75
C PRO A 147 -8.78 20.39 -0.42
N LEU A 148 -10.03 20.01 -0.69
CA LEU A 148 -10.54 18.68 -0.31
C LEU A 148 -9.68 17.51 -0.79
N PRO A 149 -9.16 17.46 -2.04
CA PRO A 149 -8.25 16.39 -2.47
C PRO A 149 -7.04 16.24 -1.55
N VAL A 150 -6.41 17.35 -1.17
CA VAL A 150 -5.22 17.35 -0.30
C VAL A 150 -5.61 16.87 1.09
N ARG A 151 -6.75 17.29 1.64
CA ARG A 151 -7.24 16.80 2.94
C ARG A 151 -7.48 15.28 2.93
N LEU A 152 -8.07 14.76 1.86
CA LEU A 152 -8.29 13.31 1.69
C LEU A 152 -6.95 12.56 1.57
N TRP A 153 -5.97 13.11 0.85
CA TRP A 153 -4.63 12.54 0.76
C TRP A 153 -3.86 12.61 2.07
N ASP A 154 -3.99 13.69 2.84
CA ASP A 154 -3.39 13.81 4.16
C ASP A 154 -3.95 12.73 5.10
N ALA A 155 -5.28 12.56 5.13
CA ALA A 155 -5.93 11.50 5.88
C ALA A 155 -5.49 10.10 5.41
N ALA A 156 -5.41 9.87 4.09
CA ALA A 156 -4.91 8.64 3.51
C ALA A 156 -3.48 8.33 3.96
N ILE A 157 -2.60 9.35 4.00
CA ILE A 157 -1.20 9.21 4.45
C ILE A 157 -1.12 8.92 5.95
N VAL A 158 -1.94 9.58 6.78
CA VAL A 158 -2.00 9.27 8.21
C VAL A 158 -2.41 7.81 8.43
N LEU A 159 -3.44 7.34 7.71
CA LEU A 159 -3.86 5.94 7.78
C LEU A 159 -2.83 4.99 7.19
N LEU A 160 -2.05 5.39 6.17
CA LEU A 160 -0.90 4.62 5.68
C LEU A 160 0.18 4.49 6.75
N ILE A 161 0.51 5.56 7.47
CA ILE A 161 1.48 5.54 8.56
C ILE A 161 1.00 4.60 9.67
N LEU A 162 -0.28 4.70 10.05
CA LEU A 162 -0.87 3.81 11.03
C LEU A 162 -0.89 2.35 10.56
N ALA A 163 -1.16 2.09 9.27
CA ALA A 163 -1.05 0.76 8.68
C ALA A 163 0.39 0.22 8.81
N CYS A 164 1.41 1.03 8.52
CA CYS A 164 2.81 0.65 8.68
C CYS A 164 3.17 0.29 10.13
N MET A 165 2.50 0.88 11.13
CA MET A 165 2.67 0.46 12.53
C MET A 165 2.23 -0.99 12.75
N GLY A 166 1.24 -1.50 12.00
CA GLY A 166 0.86 -2.92 12.01
C GLY A 166 1.98 -3.84 11.52
N VAL A 167 2.74 -3.42 10.51
CA VAL A 167 3.93 -4.17 10.03
C VAL A 167 5.03 -4.17 11.08
N LEU A 168 5.33 -3.01 11.67
CA LEU A 168 6.33 -2.91 12.75
C LEU A 168 5.92 -3.76 13.96
N TRP A 169 4.64 -3.80 14.27
CA TRP A 169 4.09 -4.65 15.32
C TRP A 169 4.25 -6.14 14.98
N LEU A 170 3.92 -6.57 13.77
CA LEU A 170 4.18 -7.94 13.31
C LEU A 170 5.65 -8.32 13.45
N MET A 171 6.57 -7.43 13.04
CA MET A 171 8.01 -7.67 13.20
C MET A 171 8.40 -7.82 14.68
N ALA A 172 7.88 -6.97 15.56
CA ALA A 172 8.12 -7.06 16.99
C ALA A 172 7.60 -8.39 17.57
N LEU A 173 6.43 -8.86 17.15
CA LEU A 173 5.87 -10.15 17.59
C LEU A 173 6.75 -11.33 17.16
N VAL A 174 7.27 -11.30 15.92
CA VAL A 174 8.20 -12.32 15.42
C VAL A 174 9.52 -12.32 16.18
N VAL A 175 10.13 -11.14 16.38
CA VAL A 175 11.41 -11.01 17.11
C VAL A 175 11.28 -11.41 18.58
N THR A 176 10.13 -11.14 19.19
CA THR A 176 9.86 -11.52 20.59
C THR A 176 9.31 -12.94 20.74
N ALA A 177 9.21 -13.70 19.64
CA ALA A 177 8.65 -15.06 19.61
C ALA A 177 7.28 -15.17 20.30
N SER A 178 6.44 -14.15 20.14
CA SER A 178 5.09 -14.15 20.72
C SER A 178 4.25 -15.27 20.11
N SER A 179 3.52 -16.01 20.94
CA SER A 179 2.59 -17.06 20.48
C SER A 179 1.14 -16.58 20.36
N SER A 180 0.87 -15.30 20.65
CA SER A 180 -0.50 -14.78 20.66
C SER A 180 -1.06 -14.66 19.24
N PHE A 181 -1.94 -15.60 18.88
CA PHE A 181 -2.60 -15.59 17.58
C PHE A 181 -3.45 -14.33 17.37
N PHE A 182 -4.15 -13.86 18.40
CA PHE A 182 -4.91 -12.61 18.37
C PHE A 182 -4.01 -11.42 17.99
N MET A 183 -2.86 -11.27 18.64
CA MET A 183 -1.97 -10.12 18.37
C MET A 183 -1.41 -10.15 16.95
N HIS A 184 -1.08 -11.33 16.43
CA HIS A 184 -0.65 -11.48 15.03
C HIS A 184 -1.75 -11.07 14.06
N GLN A 185 -2.99 -11.49 14.31
CA GLN A 185 -4.13 -11.11 13.46
C GLN A 185 -4.46 -9.63 13.58
N ALA A 186 -4.46 -9.07 14.78
CA ALA A 186 -4.71 -7.65 14.99
C ALA A 186 -3.66 -6.78 14.27
N ALA A 187 -2.38 -7.13 14.37
CA ALA A 187 -1.31 -6.42 13.68
C ALA A 187 -1.41 -6.54 12.15
N LEU A 188 -1.77 -7.72 11.64
CA LEU A 188 -2.02 -7.94 10.22
C LEU A 188 -3.21 -7.13 9.70
N HIS A 189 -4.35 -7.16 10.40
CA HIS A 189 -5.55 -6.43 10.02
C HIS A 189 -5.36 -4.91 10.13
N LEU A 190 -4.65 -4.44 11.15
CA LEU A 190 -4.25 -3.03 11.25
C LEU A 190 -3.52 -2.57 9.99
N PHE A 191 -2.63 -3.39 9.44
CA PHE A 191 -1.98 -3.09 8.17
C PHE A 191 -2.96 -3.19 6.98
N LEU A 192 -3.59 -4.35 6.78
CA LEU A 192 -4.36 -4.64 5.58
C LEU A 192 -5.56 -3.71 5.40
N ASP A 193 -6.33 -3.49 6.47
CA ASP A 193 -7.60 -2.78 6.41
C ASP A 193 -7.38 -1.27 6.33
N LEU A 194 -6.44 -0.72 7.11
CA LEU A 194 -6.09 0.70 7.00
C LEU A 194 -5.34 1.04 5.72
N TYR A 195 -4.58 0.09 5.17
CA TYR A 195 -4.03 0.25 3.83
C TYR A 195 -5.15 0.31 2.78
N ALA A 196 -6.07 -0.67 2.78
CA ALA A 196 -7.05 -0.81 1.71
C ALA A 196 -8.15 0.27 1.79
N VAL A 197 -8.78 0.41 2.95
CA VAL A 197 -9.90 1.35 3.15
C VAL A 197 -9.39 2.75 3.41
N GLY A 198 -8.30 2.88 4.18
CA GLY A 198 -7.72 4.16 4.54
C GLY A 198 -6.85 4.76 3.43
N TRP A 199 -5.66 4.20 3.20
CA TRP A 199 -4.73 4.72 2.20
C TRP A 199 -5.32 4.67 0.79
N PHE A 200 -5.66 3.49 0.28
CA PHE A 200 -6.10 3.35 -1.11
C PHE A 200 -7.46 4.01 -1.33
N GLY A 201 -8.44 3.74 -0.47
CA GLY A 201 -9.79 4.31 -0.55
C GLY A 201 -9.81 5.84 -0.53
N LEU A 202 -9.26 6.47 0.51
CA LEU A 202 -9.26 7.93 0.62
C LEU A 202 -8.38 8.60 -0.44
N ALA A 203 -7.24 7.98 -0.80
CA ALA A 203 -6.38 8.54 -1.84
C ALA A 203 -7.07 8.56 -3.20
N LEU A 204 -7.78 7.47 -3.54
CA LEU A 204 -8.58 7.38 -4.76
C LEU A 204 -9.72 8.41 -4.77
N LEU A 205 -10.44 8.56 -3.66
CA LEU A 205 -11.48 9.59 -3.52
C LEU A 205 -10.92 11.00 -3.74
N GLY A 206 -9.74 11.31 -3.18
CA GLY A 206 -9.07 12.59 -3.40
C GLY A 206 -8.69 12.80 -4.87
N LEU A 207 -8.24 11.74 -5.57
CA LEU A 207 -7.93 11.79 -7.00
C LEU A 207 -9.18 11.99 -7.87
N LEU A 208 -10.28 11.32 -7.54
CA LEU A 208 -11.56 11.48 -8.23
C LEU A 208 -12.10 12.90 -8.05
N TRP A 209 -12.07 13.43 -6.82
CA TRP A 209 -12.48 14.80 -6.56
C TRP A 209 -11.61 15.83 -7.28
N ALA A 210 -10.29 15.61 -7.33
CA ALA A 210 -9.39 16.50 -8.06
C ALA A 210 -9.68 16.58 -9.57
N ARG A 211 -10.44 15.63 -10.12
CA ARG A 211 -10.84 15.58 -11.54
C ARG A 211 -12.16 16.28 -11.82
N THR A 212 -13.05 16.41 -10.83
CA THR A 212 -14.38 17.03 -11.06
C THR A 212 -14.28 18.53 -11.31
N GLY A 213 -13.16 19.17 -10.94
CA GLY A 213 -12.93 20.59 -11.18
C GLY A 213 -13.88 21.51 -10.40
N GLU A 214 -14.69 20.96 -9.50
CA GLU A 214 -15.66 21.72 -8.73
C GLU A 214 -14.99 22.67 -7.73
N ASP A 215 -15.62 23.83 -7.54
CA ASP A 215 -15.16 24.89 -6.66
C ASP A 215 -14.75 24.37 -5.28
N ALA A 216 -13.60 24.82 -4.81
CA ALA A 216 -13.02 24.50 -3.51
C ALA A 216 -13.95 24.78 -2.31
N ALA A 217 -15.08 25.47 -2.52
CA ALA A 217 -16.11 25.77 -1.53
C ALA A 217 -17.08 24.60 -1.26
N ARG A 218 -17.45 23.78 -2.26
CA ARG A 218 -18.50 22.75 -2.11
C ARG A 218 -18.13 21.59 -1.18
N GLY A 219 -16.85 21.36 -0.92
CA GLY A 219 -16.34 20.24 -0.14
C GLY A 219 -15.77 20.60 1.23
N GLN A 220 -15.79 21.86 1.66
CA GLN A 220 -15.12 22.27 2.90
C GLN A 220 -15.79 21.70 4.14
N TRP A 221 -17.12 21.56 4.10
CA TRP A 221 -17.93 21.02 5.19
C TRP A 221 -17.71 19.52 5.45
N LEU A 222 -17.12 18.78 4.49
CA LEU A 222 -16.91 17.35 4.66
C LEU A 222 -15.93 17.09 5.82
N PRO A 223 -16.33 16.30 6.83
CA PRO A 223 -15.53 16.09 8.04
C PRO A 223 -14.48 14.99 7.81
N VAL A 224 -13.54 15.22 6.89
CA VAL A 224 -12.50 14.25 6.49
C VAL A 224 -11.74 13.68 7.69
N ASN A 225 -11.45 14.52 8.70
CA ASN A 225 -10.75 14.07 9.91
C ASN A 225 -11.62 13.11 10.73
N ALA A 226 -12.93 13.38 10.85
CA ALA A 226 -13.85 12.48 11.54
C ALA A 226 -14.02 11.16 10.77
N LEU A 227 -14.06 11.22 9.44
CA LEU A 227 -14.05 10.02 8.59
C LEU A 227 -12.79 9.18 8.82
N ALA A 228 -11.61 9.80 8.81
CA ALA A 228 -10.34 9.10 9.06
C ALA A 228 -10.30 8.47 10.46
N LEU A 229 -10.78 9.20 11.48
CA LEU A 229 -10.89 8.68 12.84
C LEU A 229 -11.88 7.51 12.94
N ALA A 230 -13.00 7.58 12.23
CA ALA A 230 -14.00 6.51 12.20
C ALA A 230 -13.51 5.26 11.45
N LEU A 231 -12.63 5.42 10.44
CA LEU A 231 -12.01 4.31 9.72
C LEU A 231 -10.90 3.63 10.52
N ALA A 232 -10.21 4.35 11.41
CA ALA A 232 -9.08 3.80 12.17
C ALA A 232 -9.42 2.52 12.98
N PRO A 233 -10.56 2.39 13.69
CA PRO A 233 -10.90 1.18 14.43
C PRO A 233 -11.53 0.07 13.58
N THR A 234 -11.89 0.31 12.32
CA THR A 234 -12.66 -0.69 11.53
C THR A 234 -11.86 -1.95 11.20
N PHE A 235 -10.54 -1.95 11.38
CA PHE A 235 -9.73 -3.16 11.18
C PHE A 235 -10.13 -4.31 12.12
N PHE A 236 -10.71 -4.02 13.29
CA PHE A 236 -11.24 -5.07 14.17
C PHE A 236 -12.39 -5.84 13.51
N LEU A 237 -13.16 -5.19 12.63
CA LEU A 237 -14.25 -5.83 11.88
C LEU A 237 -13.72 -6.80 10.81
N GLY A 238 -12.46 -6.66 10.39
CA GLY A 238 -11.80 -7.59 9.47
C GLY A 238 -11.39 -8.90 10.14
N MET A 239 -11.25 -8.92 11.47
CA MET A 239 -10.80 -10.09 12.21
C MET A 239 -11.88 -11.16 12.31
N ALA A 240 -11.49 -12.44 12.16
CA ALA A 240 -12.43 -13.54 12.32
C ALA A 240 -12.98 -13.60 13.77
N PRO A 241 -14.30 -13.75 13.96
CA PRO A 241 -14.89 -13.75 15.31
C PRO A 241 -14.27 -14.79 16.25
N ALA A 242 -13.83 -15.93 15.71
CA ALA A 242 -13.20 -17.01 16.48
C ALA A 242 -11.90 -16.60 17.20
N VAL A 243 -11.27 -15.49 16.79
CA VAL A 243 -9.97 -15.06 17.32
C VAL A 243 -10.05 -13.69 17.99
N THR A 244 -11.23 -13.07 17.97
CA THR A 244 -11.51 -11.78 18.59
C THR A 244 -12.02 -12.00 20.02
N PRO A 245 -11.44 -11.36 21.04
CA PRO A 245 -11.96 -11.42 22.40
C PRO A 245 -13.43 -11.00 22.45
N PRO A 246 -14.27 -11.63 23.30
CA PRO A 246 -15.72 -11.34 23.34
C PRO A 246 -16.07 -9.85 23.50
N ALA A 247 -15.24 -9.11 24.25
CA ALA A 247 -15.43 -7.67 24.45
C ALA A 247 -15.28 -6.82 23.18
N LEU A 248 -14.59 -7.34 22.16
CA LEU A 248 -14.36 -6.68 20.86
C LEU A 248 -15.26 -7.26 19.75
N ALA A 249 -15.87 -8.43 19.95
CA ALA A 249 -16.75 -9.07 18.98
C ALA A 249 -18.18 -8.47 18.94
N ALA A 250 -18.50 -7.57 19.88
CA ALA A 250 -19.82 -6.93 20.02
C ALA A 250 -19.89 -5.51 19.44
N VAL A 251 -18.83 -5.04 18.77
CA VAL A 251 -18.74 -3.75 18.07
C VAL A 251 -19.02 -3.96 16.58
#